data_AF-A0A2M7XLQ3-F1
#
_entry.id   AF-A0A2M7XLQ3-F1
#
_cell.length_a   1.000
_cell.length_b   1.000
_cell.length_c   1.000
_cell.angle_alpha   90.00
_cell.angle_beta   90.00
_cell.angle_gamma   90.00
#
_symmetry.space_group_name_H-M   'P 1'
#
loop_
_entity.id
_entity.type
_entity.pdbx_description
1 polymer ?
#
loop_
_entity_poly.entity_id
_entity_poly.type
_entity_poly.pdbx_seq_one_letter_code
_entity_poly.pdbx_strand_id
1 'polypeptide(L)' 'IYGEAALYFDPHQTDDLVKKIEKIKEDKELREELIRKGYEQVKKYSWEKTAKETLLVYNSFK' A
#
# COMPACT_ATOMS: atom_id res chain seq x y z
N ILE A 1 2.04 5.82 -0.09
CA ILE A 1 1.19 4.88 0.69
C ILE A 1 1.58 3.43 0.42
N TYR A 2 1.41 2.93 -0.81
CA TYR A 2 1.62 1.51 -1.13
C TYR A 2 3.05 1.18 -1.60
N GLY A 3 3.79 2.14 -2.18
CA GLY A 3 5.18 1.94 -2.57
C GLY A 3 5.34 0.79 -3.55
N GLU A 4 6.37 -0.04 -3.38
CA GLU A 4 6.63 -1.22 -4.22
C GLU A 4 5.73 -2.44 -3.92
N ALA A 5 4.85 -2.33 -2.92
CA ALA A 5 3.96 -3.43 -2.53
C ALA A 5 2.68 -3.51 -3.39
N ALA A 6 2.55 -2.65 -4.40
CA ALA A 6 1.39 -2.61 -5.28
C ALA A 6 1.81 -2.71 -6.75
N LEU A 7 0.95 -3.35 -7.53
CA LEU A 7 0.97 -3.27 -8.97
C LEU A 7 0.07 -2.13 -9.41
N TYR A 8 0.66 -1.06 -9.95
CA TYR A 8 -0.08 0.12 -10.41
C TYR A 8 -0.62 -0.07 -11.82
N PHE A 9 -1.69 0.66 -12.13
CA PHE A 9 -2.31 0.73 -13.45
C PHE A 9 -2.65 2.19 -13.79
N ASP A 10 -2.80 2.49 -15.08
CA ASP A 10 -3.26 3.80 -15.55
C ASP A 10 -4.79 3.93 -15.38
N PRO A 11 -5.29 4.89 -14.57
CA PRO A 11 -6.73 5.06 -14.36
C PRO A 11 -7.50 5.54 -15.59
N HIS A 12 -6.81 6.05 -16.62
CA HIS A 12 -7.41 6.49 -17.88
C HIS A 12 -7.41 5.38 -18.95
N GLN A 13 -6.89 4.19 -18.64
CA GLN A 13 -6.83 3.04 -19.54
C GLN A 13 -7.42 1.80 -18.89
N THR A 14 -8.71 1.54 -19.13
CA THR A 14 -9.42 0.38 -18.57
C THR A 14 -8.73 -0.95 -18.90
N ASP A 15 -8.16 -1.08 -20.10
CA ASP A 15 -7.42 -2.27 -20.51
C ASP A 15 -6.15 -2.51 -19.67
N ASP A 16 -5.52 -1.46 -19.14
CA ASP A 16 -4.34 -1.64 -18.28
C ASP A 16 -4.74 -2.25 -16.93
N LEU A 17 -5.87 -1.83 -16.36
CA LEU A 17 -6.42 -2.46 -15.15
C LEU A 17 -6.69 -3.95 -15.38
N VAL A 18 -7.36 -4.31 -16.48
CA VAL A 18 -7.64 -5.71 -16.84
C VAL A 18 -6.34 -6.51 -16.93
N LYS A 19 -5.35 -5.99 -17.67
CA LYS A 19 -4.02 -6.62 -17.81
C LYS A 19 -3.32 -6.81 -16.47
N LYS A 20 -3.39 -5.84 -15.55
CA LYS A 20 -2.79 -5.97 -14.21
C LYS A 20 -3.47 -7.06 -13.37
N ILE A 21 -4.80 -7.14 -13.43
CA ILE A 21 -5.57 -8.17 -12.73
C ILE A 21 -5.22 -9.56 -13.28
N GLU A 22 -5.20 -9.72 -14.60
CA GLU A 22 -4.78 -10.97 -15.26
C GLU A 22 -3.36 -11.36 -14.89
N LYS A 23 -2.42 -10.39 -14.91
CA LYS A 23 -1.04 -10.62 -14.50
C LYS A 23 -0.93 -11.16 -13.07
N ILE A 24 -1.65 -10.59 -12.10
CA ILE A 24 -1.63 -11.09 -10.70
C ILE A 24 -2.25 -12.50 -10.59
N LYS A 25 -3.26 -12.80 -11.41
CA LYS A 25 -3.92 -14.11 -11.42
C LYS A 25 -2.98 -15.20 -11.92
N GLU A 26 -2.27 -14.93 -13.01
CA GLU A 26 -1.45 -15.90 -13.75
C GLU A 26 -0.02 -16.00 -13.19
N ASP A 27 0.58 -14.88 -12.80
CA ASP A 27 1.96 -14.81 -12.30
C ASP A 27 2.00 -15.03 -10.78
N LYS A 28 2.22 -16.29 -10.38
CA LYS A 28 2.31 -16.66 -8.96
C LYS A 28 3.51 -16.01 -8.26
N GLU A 29 4.66 -15.91 -8.92
CA GLU A 29 5.88 -15.35 -8.32
C GLU A 29 5.71 -13.86 -8.02
N LEU A 30 5.18 -13.09 -8.98
CA LEU A 30 4.84 -11.69 -8.78
C LEU A 30 3.88 -11.50 -7.61
N ARG A 31 2.84 -12.32 -7.52
CA ARG A 31 1.86 -12.26 -6.43
C ARG A 31 2.51 -12.52 -5.07
N GLU A 32 3.36 -13.53 -4.96
CA GLU A 32 4.10 -13.82 -3.72
C GLU A 32 5.05 -12.69 -3.34
N GLU A 33 5.73 -12.08 -4.32
CA GLU A 33 6.58 -10.92 -4.10
C GLU A 33 5.78 -9.73 -3.54
N LEU A 34 4.66 -9.39 -4.16
CA LEU A 34 3.79 -8.28 -3.74
C LEU A 34 3.23 -8.51 -2.33
N ILE A 35 2.83 -9.75 -2.00
CA ILE A 35 2.38 -10.12 -0.65
C ILE A 35 3.49 -9.86 0.37
N ARG A 36 4.72 -10.34 0.10
CA ARG A 36 5.88 -10.13 0.98
C ARG A 36 6.16 -8.63 1.16
N LYS A 37 6.18 -7.87 0.07
CA LYS A 37 6.38 -6.41 0.13
C LYS A 37 5.26 -5.71 0.90
N GLY A 38 4.02 -6.19 0.81
CA GLY A 38 2.89 -5.70 1.59
C GLY A 38 3.09 -5.84 3.10
N TYR A 39 3.56 -7.01 3.54
CA TYR A 39 3.92 -7.24 4.95
C TYR A 39 5.08 -6.37 5.43
N GLU A 40 6.05 -6.03 4.58
CA GLU A 40 7.09 -5.06 4.94
C GLU A 40 6.56 -3.62 4.95
N GLN A 41 5.66 -3.28 4.02
CA GLN A 41 5.09 -1.93 3.91
C GLN A 41 4.20 -1.59 5.11
N VAL A 42 3.41 -2.54 5.63
CA VAL A 42 2.50 -2.29 6.76
C VAL A 42 3.27 -1.93 8.06
N LYS A 43 4.50 -2.43 8.22
CA LYS A 43 5.34 -2.13 9.39
C LYS A 43 5.71 -0.65 9.53
N LYS A 44 5.55 0.15 8.46
CA LYS A 44 5.79 1.61 8.48
C LYS A 44 4.70 2.38 9.22
N TYR A 45 3.55 1.76 9.50
CA TYR A 45 2.38 2.41 10.07
C TYR A 45 2.06 1.83 11.45
N SER A 46 1.66 2.69 12.39
CA SER A 46 1.27 2.29 13.75
C SER A 46 0.16 3.22 14.25
N TRP A 47 -0.97 2.62 14.65
CA TRP A 47 -2.08 3.36 15.25
C TRP A 47 -1.68 4.06 16.55
N GLU A 48 -0.86 3.41 17.37
CA GLU A 48 -0.36 4.01 18.61
C GLU A 48 0.49 5.25 18.32
N LYS A 49 1.39 5.17 17.32
CA LYS A 49 2.19 6.32 16.88
C LYS A 49 1.30 7.45 16.39
N THR A 50 0.35 7.16 15.51
CA THR A 50 -0.62 8.15 15.00
C THR A 50 -1.38 8.83 16.15
N ALA A 51 -1.87 8.06 17.12
CA ALA A 51 -2.60 8.61 18.27
C ALA A 51 -1.73 9.54 19.12
N LYS A 52 -0.50 9.14 19.43
CA LYS A 52 0.45 9.95 20.19
C LYS A 52 0.80 11.25 19.47
N GLU A 53 1.17 11.17 18.20
CA GLU A 53 1.55 12.34 17.39
C GLU A 53 0.37 13.30 17.21
N THR A 54 -0.84 12.78 16.99
CA THR A 54 -2.06 13.60 16.89
C THR A 54 -2.33 14.34 18.20
N LEU A 55 -2.21 13.66 19.35
CA LEU A 55 -2.42 14.28 20.65
C LEU A 55 -1.39 15.38 20.95
N LEU A 56 -0.12 15.18 20.56
CA LEU A 56 0.93 16.19 20.72
C LEU A 56 0.57 17.48 19.97
N VAL A 57 0.08 17.37 18.74
CA VAL A 57 -0.36 18.53 17.95
C VAL A 57 -1.52 19.25 18.64
N TYR A 58 -2.53 18.53 19.13
CA TYR A 58 -3.65 19.15 19.84
C TYR A 58 -3.21 19.87 21.12
N ASN A 59 -2.24 19.31 21.85
CA ASN A 59 -1.69 19.96 23.04
C ASN A 59 -0.84 21.19 22.72
N SER A 60 -0.27 21.32 21.51
CA SER A 60 0.50 22.51 21.11
C SER A 60 -0.34 23.78 20.88
N PHE A 61 -1.67 23.63 20.81
CA PHE A 61 -2.61 24.75 20.68
C PHE A 61 -3.28 25.14 22.00
N LYS A 62 -2.92 24.46 23.11
CA LYS A 62 -3.28 24.88 24.48
C LYS A 62 -2.18 25.75 25.06
#